data_AF-A0A653TMY9-F1
#
_entry.id   AF-A0A653TMY9-F1
#
_cell.length_a   1.000
_cell.length_b   1.000
_cell.length_c   1.000
_cell.angle_alpha   90.00
_cell.angle_beta   90.00
_cell.angle_gamma   90.00
#
_symmetry.space_group_name_H-M   'P 1'
#
loop_
_entity.id
_entity.type
_entity.pdbx_description
1 polymer ?
#
loop_
_entity_poly.entity_id
_entity_poly.type
_entity_poly.pdbx_seq_one_letter_code
_entity_poly.pdbx_strand_id
1 'polypeptide(L)'
;MGKTKKEIEEWKEYRLSVLVQKSKSDDDFEKYITFIASGALGLTITFIDNINPLKESIVIWVIALGWVLLALTLFINLLSHYLSSKYNEKTIQDIDDEIKYEILLNNIEDRNRIISQLNLLSIIFLGLGIVSILTYTIINAYQ
;
A
#
# COMPACT_ATOMS: atom_id res chain seq x y z
N MET A 1 -1.02 -28.94 -31.86
CA MET A 1 -0.07 -29.83 -31.16
C MET A 1 -0.11 -29.42 -29.69
N GLY A 2 -0.56 -30.29 -28.78
CA GLY A 2 -0.66 -29.96 -27.36
C GLY A 2 0.71 -29.94 -26.69
N LYS A 3 0.86 -29.18 -25.59
CA LYS A 3 2.09 -29.18 -24.79
C LYS A 3 2.41 -30.60 -24.31
N THR A 4 3.69 -30.95 -24.33
CA THR A 4 4.21 -32.17 -23.73
C THR A 4 4.06 -32.13 -22.20
N LYS A 5 4.09 -33.30 -21.55
CA LYS A 5 4.03 -33.38 -20.07
C LYS A 5 5.14 -32.57 -19.41
N LYS A 6 6.35 -32.56 -20.01
CA LYS A 6 7.49 -31.80 -19.53
C LYS A 6 7.24 -30.30 -19.61
N GLU A 7 6.72 -29.81 -20.74
CA GLU A 7 6.35 -28.40 -20.89
C GLU A 7 5.24 -27.99 -19.94
N ILE A 8 4.25 -28.86 -19.66
CA ILE A 8 3.20 -28.56 -18.67
C ILE A 8 3.79 -28.36 -17.27
N GLU A 9 4.75 -29.21 -16.88
CA GLU A 9 5.37 -29.13 -15.56
C GLU A 9 6.26 -27.90 -15.43
N GLU A 10 7.10 -27.63 -16.43
CA GLU A 10 7.92 -26.41 -16.49
C GLU A 10 7.06 -25.13 -16.39
N TRP A 11 5.88 -25.13 -17.01
CA TRP A 11 4.94 -24.01 -16.91
C TRP A 11 4.32 -23.84 -15.52
N LYS A 12 4.05 -24.94 -14.80
CA LYS A 12 3.55 -24.86 -13.42
C LYS A 12 4.63 -24.33 -12.49
N GLU A 13 5.86 -24.84 -12.61
CA GLU A 13 7.01 -24.37 -11.84
C GLU A 13 7.28 -22.88 -12.09
N TYR A 14 7.29 -22.46 -13.36
CA TYR A 14 7.45 -21.06 -13.72
C TYR A 14 6.33 -20.19 -13.14
N ARG A 15 5.06 -20.61 -13.26
CA ARG A 15 3.92 -19.89 -12.66
C ARG A 15 4.08 -19.75 -11.15
N LEU A 16 4.52 -20.80 -10.47
CA LEU A 16 4.74 -20.78 -9.03
C LEU A 16 5.88 -19.82 -8.65
N SER A 17 6.96 -19.79 -9.43
CA SER A 17 8.06 -18.83 -9.23
C SER A 17 7.62 -17.37 -9.38
N VAL A 18 6.75 -17.08 -10.36
CA VAL A 18 6.19 -15.73 -10.58
C VAL A 18 5.26 -15.33 -9.42
N LEU A 19 4.46 -16.25 -8.90
CA LEU A 19 3.60 -15.99 -7.74
C LEU A 19 4.42 -15.67 -6.47
N VAL A 20 5.51 -16.40 -6.24
CA VAL A 20 6.44 -16.12 -5.13
C VAL A 20 7.09 -14.74 -5.28
N GLN A 21 7.55 -14.39 -6.48
CA GLN A 21 8.12 -13.06 -6.75
C GLN A 21 7.10 -11.94 -6.54
N LYS A 22 5.85 -12.16 -6.98
CA LYS A 22 4.76 -11.20 -6.77
C LYS A 22 4.51 -10.98 -5.27
N SER A 23 4.35 -12.06 -4.50
CA SER A 23 4.14 -11.96 -3.04
C SER A 23 5.25 -11.18 -2.35
N LYS A 24 6.51 -11.43 -2.73
CA LYS A 24 7.65 -10.68 -2.18
C LYS A 24 7.60 -9.20 -2.58
N SER A 25 7.25 -8.90 -3.82
CA SER A 25 7.10 -7.52 -4.30
C SER A 25 6.00 -6.77 -3.55
N ASP A 26 4.89 -7.44 -3.23
CA ASP A 26 3.79 -6.89 -2.46
C ASP A 26 4.27 -6.57 -1.01
N ASP A 27 4.97 -7.50 -0.35
CA ASP A 27 5.55 -7.28 0.99
C ASP A 27 6.54 -6.11 1.02
N ASP A 28 7.44 -6.04 0.03
CA ASP A 28 8.45 -4.98 -0.02
C ASP A 28 7.83 -3.62 -0.31
N PHE A 29 6.80 -3.58 -1.16
CA PHE A 29 6.02 -2.38 -1.42
C PHE A 29 5.36 -1.82 -0.14
N GLU A 30 4.72 -2.67 0.66
CA GLU A 30 4.10 -2.26 1.93
C GLU A 30 5.13 -1.71 2.92
N LYS A 31 6.32 -2.33 3.00
CA LYS A 31 7.43 -1.83 3.83
C LYS A 31 7.89 -0.45 3.37
N TYR A 32 8.04 -0.24 2.06
CA TYR A 32 8.47 1.05 1.52
C TYR A 32 7.44 2.15 1.76
N ILE A 33 6.14 1.88 1.55
CA ILE A 33 5.08 2.84 1.90
C ILE A 33 5.17 3.21 3.37
N THR A 34 5.26 2.22 4.25
CA THR A 34 5.32 2.46 5.69
C THR A 34 6.54 3.29 6.06
N PHE A 35 7.72 2.91 5.57
CA PHE A 35 8.99 3.59 5.85
C PHE A 35 8.98 5.04 5.37
N ILE A 36 8.53 5.29 4.14
CA ILE A 36 8.49 6.65 3.57
C ILE A 36 7.47 7.50 4.32
N ALA A 37 6.26 6.99 4.54
CA ALA A 37 5.20 7.74 5.23
C ALA A 37 5.58 8.05 6.68
N SER A 38 6.06 7.06 7.44
CA SER A 38 6.49 7.28 8.84
C SER A 38 7.72 8.16 8.94
N GLY A 39 8.68 8.01 8.01
CA GLY A 39 9.89 8.82 7.97
C GLY A 39 9.58 10.28 7.67
N ALA A 40 8.77 10.55 6.64
CA ALA A 40 8.33 11.90 6.30
C ALA A 40 7.52 12.54 7.44
N LEU A 41 6.55 11.81 8.00
CA LEU A 41 5.71 12.31 9.10
C LEU A 41 6.55 12.60 10.36
N GLY A 42 7.42 11.66 10.76
CA GLY A 42 8.26 11.81 11.94
C GLY A 42 9.26 12.96 11.81
N LEU A 43 9.95 13.06 10.67
CA LEU A 43 10.89 14.17 10.40
C LEU A 43 10.16 15.52 10.41
N THR A 44 9.02 15.60 9.74
CA THR A 44 8.31 16.88 9.62
C THR A 44 7.72 17.31 10.95
N ILE A 45 7.07 16.44 11.72
CA ILE A 45 6.56 16.80 13.05
C ILE A 45 7.70 17.23 13.99
N THR A 46 8.84 16.53 13.96
CA THR A 46 9.96 16.80 14.88
C THR A 46 10.69 18.10 14.55
N PHE A 47 10.88 18.39 13.27
CA PHE A 47 11.74 19.50 12.83
C PHE A 47 10.95 20.70 12.30
N ILE A 48 9.62 20.66 12.26
CA ILE A 48 8.85 21.76 11.67
C ILE A 48 9.18 23.11 12.30
N ASP A 49 9.20 23.20 13.63
CA ASP A 49 9.49 24.45 14.34
C ASP A 49 10.95 24.90 14.19
N ASN A 50 11.88 23.98 13.90
CA ASN A 50 13.28 24.30 13.61
C ASN A 50 13.49 24.79 12.18
N ILE A 51 12.65 24.35 11.24
CA ILE A 51 12.72 24.72 9.82
C ILE A 51 11.94 26.01 9.56
N ASN A 52 10.75 26.13 10.13
CA ASN A 52 9.89 27.30 9.99
C ASN A 52 8.96 27.46 11.19
N PRO A 53 9.09 28.52 12.01
CA PRO A 53 8.21 28.74 13.15
C PRO A 53 6.74 28.78 12.70
N LEU A 54 5.93 27.82 13.17
CA LEU A 54 4.53 27.70 12.78
C LEU A 54 3.71 28.97 13.03
N LYS A 55 4.14 29.82 13.98
CA LYS A 55 3.47 31.07 14.35
C LYS A 55 3.52 32.16 13.27
N GLU A 56 4.48 32.08 12.35
CA GLU A 56 4.70 33.10 11.31
C GLU A 56 4.26 32.62 9.92
N SER A 57 3.89 31.35 9.80
CA SER A 57 3.52 30.71 8.54
C SER A 57 2.11 31.07 8.06
N ILE A 58 1.99 31.42 6.78
CA ILE A 58 0.74 31.87 6.16
C ILE A 58 -0.19 30.69 5.81
N VAL A 59 0.34 29.46 5.72
CA VAL A 59 -0.40 28.32 5.14
C VAL A 59 -0.35 27.04 6.00
N ILE A 60 -0.56 27.17 7.31
CA ILE A 60 -0.52 26.05 8.29
C ILE A 60 -1.45 24.88 7.90
N TRP A 61 -2.59 25.17 7.26
CA TRP A 61 -3.53 24.13 6.84
C TRP A 61 -2.95 23.14 5.81
N VAL A 62 -2.01 23.57 4.96
CA VAL A 62 -1.40 22.70 3.94
C VAL A 62 -0.49 21.65 4.58
N ILE A 63 0.29 22.02 5.60
CA ILE A 63 1.10 21.04 6.33
C ILE A 63 0.23 20.11 7.18
N ALA A 64 -0.81 20.62 7.82
CA ALA A 64 -1.76 19.80 8.57
C ALA A 64 -2.45 18.76 7.65
N LEU A 65 -2.86 19.16 6.44
CA LEU A 65 -3.38 18.25 5.43
C LEU A 65 -2.35 17.19 5.03
N GLY A 66 -1.09 17.60 4.83
CA GLY A 66 0.01 16.68 4.53
C GLY A 66 0.19 15.61 5.60
N TRP A 67 0.19 16.01 6.88
CA TRP A 67 0.28 15.07 8.00
C TRP A 67 -0.91 14.12 8.07
N VAL A 68 -2.13 14.63 7.90
CA VAL A 68 -3.34 13.78 7.88
C VAL A 68 -3.28 12.77 6.75
N LEU A 69 -2.84 13.16 5.55
CA LEU A 69 -2.69 12.26 4.41
C LEU A 69 -1.63 11.18 4.64
N LEU A 70 -0.49 11.53 5.25
CA LEU A 70 0.53 10.53 5.62
C LEU A 70 0.04 9.59 6.72
N ALA A 71 -0.71 10.08 7.70
CA ALA A 71 -1.30 9.24 8.74
C ALA A 71 -2.37 8.29 8.14
N LEU A 72 -3.21 8.79 7.23
CA LEU A 72 -4.18 7.96 6.50
C LEU A 72 -3.48 6.91 5.62
N THR A 73 -2.36 7.25 5.00
CA THR A 73 -1.54 6.29 4.24
C THR A 73 -1.12 5.11 5.12
N LEU A 74 -0.58 5.38 6.31
CA LEU A 74 -0.18 4.34 7.25
C LEU A 74 -1.37 3.49 7.70
N PHE A 75 -2.50 4.13 7.99
CA PHE A 75 -3.70 3.44 8.43
C PHE A 75 -4.29 2.53 7.34
N ILE A 76 -4.41 3.02 6.10
CA ILE A 76 -4.95 2.24 4.98
C ILE A 76 -3.98 1.11 4.61
N ASN A 77 -2.67 1.35 4.62
CA ASN A 77 -1.67 0.31 4.39
C ASN A 77 -1.79 -0.82 5.43
N LEU A 78 -1.90 -0.48 6.71
CA LEU A 78 -2.09 -1.45 7.79
C LEU A 78 -3.43 -2.21 7.64
N LEU A 79 -4.50 -1.52 7.28
CA LEU A 79 -5.81 -2.13 7.05
C LEU A 79 -5.78 -3.10 5.86
N SER A 80 -5.08 -2.73 4.78
CA SER A 80 -4.90 -3.57 3.60
C SER A 80 -4.20 -4.88 3.96
N HIS A 81 -3.10 -4.82 4.71
CA HIS A 81 -2.39 -6.00 5.18
C HIS A 81 -3.27 -6.88 6.09
N TYR A 82 -4.00 -6.27 7.03
CA TYR A 82 -4.94 -7.00 7.90
C TYR A 82 -6.03 -7.74 7.09
N LEU A 83 -6.64 -7.07 6.12
CA LEU A 83 -7.67 -7.66 5.27
C LEU A 83 -7.11 -8.75 4.36
N SER A 84 -5.90 -8.56 3.81
CA SER A 84 -5.21 -9.57 2.99
C SER A 84 -5.02 -10.87 3.78
N SER A 85 -4.54 -10.77 5.03
CA SER A 85 -4.41 -11.93 5.93
C SER A 85 -5.75 -12.63 6.16
N LYS A 86 -6.80 -11.86 6.47
CA LYS A 86 -8.16 -12.39 6.71
C LYS A 86 -8.76 -13.05 5.46
N TYR A 87 -8.50 -12.49 4.28
CA TYR A 87 -8.96 -13.05 3.00
C TYR A 87 -8.20 -14.32 2.63
N ASN A 88 -6.92 -14.44 2.98
CA ASN A 88 -6.16 -15.67 2.81
C ASN A 88 -6.71 -16.78 3.72
N GLU A 89 -6.98 -16.50 5.00
CA GLU A 89 -7.65 -17.45 5.90
C GLU A 89 -9.01 -17.90 5.36
N LYS A 90 -9.82 -16.95 4.86
CA LYS A 90 -11.12 -17.27 4.27
C LYS A 90 -10.99 -18.10 2.99
N THR A 91 -9.94 -17.88 2.20
CA THR A 91 -9.68 -18.67 0.98
C THR A 91 -9.27 -20.09 1.33
N ILE A 92 -8.51 -20.30 2.41
CA ILE A 92 -8.19 -21.64 2.92
C ILE A 92 -9.47 -22.35 3.36
N GLN A 93 -10.35 -21.68 4.12
CA GLN A 93 -11.64 -22.24 4.52
C GLN A 93 -12.50 -22.62 3.31
N ASP A 94 -12.58 -21.75 2.29
CA ASP A 94 -13.34 -22.02 1.08
C ASP A 94 -12.80 -23.26 0.32
N ILE A 95 -11.49 -23.51 0.37
CA ILE A 95 -10.87 -24.73 -0.17
C ILE A 95 -11.25 -25.96 0.66
N ASP A 96 -11.16 -25.85 1.99
CA ASP A 96 -11.49 -26.93 2.93
C ASP A 96 -12.99 -27.31 2.88
N ASP A 97 -13.86 -26.32 2.61
CA ASP A 97 -15.31 -26.50 2.42
C ASP A 97 -15.67 -27.07 1.03
N GLU A 98 -14.67 -27.40 0.18
CA GLU A 98 -14.83 -27.96 -1.15
C GLU A 98 -15.81 -27.18 -2.06
N ILE A 99 -15.84 -25.84 -1.95
CA ILE A 99 -16.76 -25.04 -2.76
C ILE A 99 -16.43 -25.17 -4.26
N LYS A 100 -17.42 -24.91 -5.11
CA LYS A 100 -17.24 -24.98 -6.57
C LYS A 100 -16.10 -24.06 -7.03
N TYR A 101 -15.24 -24.59 -7.90
CA TYR A 101 -14.06 -23.88 -8.42
C TYR A 101 -14.37 -22.48 -8.97
N GLU A 102 -15.46 -22.31 -9.71
CA GLU A 102 -15.88 -21.01 -10.26
C GLU A 102 -16.20 -19.99 -9.15
N ILE A 103 -16.83 -20.44 -8.07
CA ILE A 103 -17.16 -19.59 -6.91
C ILE A 103 -15.88 -19.22 -6.16
N LEU A 104 -14.98 -20.18 -5.97
CA LEU A 104 -13.67 -19.95 -5.35
C LEU A 104 -12.87 -18.89 -6.11
N LEU A 105 -12.81 -18.99 -7.44
CA LEU A 105 -12.12 -18.01 -8.27
C LEU A 105 -12.72 -16.62 -8.14
N ASN A 106 -14.05 -16.49 -8.28
CA ASN A 106 -14.73 -15.20 -8.14
C ASN A 106 -14.48 -14.58 -6.75
N ASN A 107 -14.56 -15.37 -5.69
CA ASN A 107 -14.28 -14.92 -4.33
C ASN A 107 -12.85 -14.39 -4.18
N ILE A 108 -11.86 -15.10 -4.73
CA ILE A 108 -10.45 -14.68 -4.70
C ILE A 108 -10.27 -13.37 -5.48
N GLU A 109 -10.89 -13.25 -6.65
CA GLU A 109 -10.81 -12.03 -7.48
C GLU A 109 -11.43 -10.82 -6.78
N ASP A 110 -12.62 -10.96 -6.19
CA ASP A 110 -13.30 -9.89 -5.46
C ASP A 110 -12.48 -9.42 -4.26
N ARG A 111 -11.92 -10.37 -3.48
CA ARG A 111 -11.03 -10.07 -2.34
C ARG A 111 -9.79 -9.32 -2.78
N ASN A 112 -9.11 -9.81 -3.82
CA ASN A 112 -7.92 -9.17 -4.37
C ASN A 112 -8.20 -7.76 -4.91
N ARG A 113 -9.37 -7.54 -5.50
CA ARG A 113 -9.79 -6.23 -5.98
C ARG A 113 -9.90 -5.21 -4.85
N ILE A 114 -10.46 -5.61 -3.71
CA ILE A 114 -10.56 -4.74 -2.52
C ILE A 114 -9.15 -4.36 -2.01
N ILE A 115 -8.25 -5.33 -1.86
CA ILE A 115 -6.86 -5.08 -1.43
C ILE A 115 -6.14 -4.15 -2.40
N SER A 116 -6.28 -4.39 -3.71
CA SER A 116 -5.69 -3.55 -4.75
C SER A 116 -6.17 -2.10 -4.69
N GLN A 117 -7.46 -1.88 -4.42
CA GLN A 117 -8.02 -0.53 -4.26
C GLN A 117 -7.46 0.19 -3.02
N LEU A 118 -7.34 -0.51 -1.88
CA LEU A 118 -6.74 0.04 -0.67
C LEU A 118 -5.27 0.41 -0.88
N ASN A 119 -4.50 -0.47 -1.51
CA ASN A 119 -3.09 -0.21 -1.83
C ASN A 119 -2.93 1.00 -2.76
N LEU A 120 -3.78 1.11 -3.80
CA LEU A 120 -3.78 2.27 -4.68
C LEU A 120 -4.13 3.57 -3.93
N LEU A 121 -5.11 3.52 -3.02
CA LEU A 121 -5.49 4.68 -2.21
C LEU A 121 -4.33 5.14 -1.30
N SER A 122 -3.60 4.19 -0.71
CA SER A 122 -2.38 4.48 0.06
C SER A 122 -1.33 5.22 -0.78
N ILE A 123 -1.09 4.80 -2.03
CA ILE A 123 -0.15 5.48 -2.94
C ILE A 123 -0.59 6.93 -3.19
N ILE A 124 -1.88 7.13 -3.48
CA ILE A 124 -2.42 8.46 -3.79
C ILE A 124 -2.25 9.38 -2.58
N PHE A 125 -2.62 8.92 -1.38
CA PHE A 125 -2.48 9.72 -0.17
C PHE A 125 -1.02 9.98 0.20
N LEU A 126 -0.12 9.02 -0.01
CA LEU A 126 1.31 9.22 0.19
C LEU A 126 1.83 10.35 -0.70
N GLY A 127 1.54 10.28 -2.00
CA GLY A 127 1.96 11.29 -2.97
C GLY A 127 1.41 12.67 -2.65
N LEU A 128 0.10 12.77 -2.39
CA LEU A 128 -0.54 14.04 -2.02
C LEU A 128 0.01 14.60 -0.69
N GLY A 129 0.28 13.73 0.29
CA GLY A 129 0.86 14.12 1.58
C GLY A 129 2.25 14.72 1.43
N ILE A 130 3.13 14.05 0.69
CA ILE A 130 4.49 14.53 0.40
C ILE A 130 4.44 15.86 -0.37
N VAL A 131 3.63 15.96 -1.42
CA VAL A 131 3.49 17.20 -2.22
C VAL A 131 2.99 18.36 -1.37
N SER A 132 2.05 18.11 -0.46
CA SER A 132 1.54 19.14 0.46
C SER A 132 2.64 19.67 1.38
N ILE A 133 3.43 18.78 1.98
CA ILE A 133 4.55 19.15 2.86
C ILE A 133 5.62 19.94 2.10
N LEU A 134 5.97 19.50 0.89
CA LEU A 134 6.93 20.21 0.04
C LEU A 134 6.42 21.62 -0.31
N THR A 135 5.15 21.73 -0.70
CA THR A 135 4.51 23.00 -1.06
C THR A 135 4.52 23.98 0.11
N TYR A 136 4.15 23.51 1.31
CA TYR A 136 4.24 24.31 2.53
C TYR A 136 5.66 24.81 2.79
N THR A 137 6.64 23.91 2.68
CA THR A 137 8.04 24.24 2.99
C THR A 137 8.57 25.27 2.01
N ILE A 138 8.27 25.13 0.72
CA ILE A 138 8.69 26.08 -0.32
C ILE A 138 8.07 27.46 -0.09
N ILE A 139 6.76 27.53 0.15
CA ILE A 139 6.07 28.83 0.31
C ILE A 139 6.65 29.60 1.49
N ASN A 140 6.83 28.96 2.64
CA ASN A 140 7.29 29.66 3.82
C ASN A 140 8.83 29.83 3.87
N ALA A 141 9.60 29.13 3.03
CA ALA A 141 11.07 29.33 2.96
C ALA A 141 11.49 30.61 2.23
N TYR A 142 10.62 31.15 1.36
CA TYR A 142 10.86 32.40 0.63
C TYR A 142 10.12 33.61 1.23
N GLN A 143 9.62 33.45 2.45
CA GLN A 143 8.92 34.47 3.21
C GLN A 143 9.86 35.08 4.26
#